data_AF-A0A966PWS2-F1
#
_entry.id   AF-A0A966PWS2-F1
#
_cell.length_a   1.000
_cell.length_b   1.000
_cell.length_c   1.000
_cell.angle_alpha   90.00
_cell.angle_beta   90.00
_cell.angle_gamma   90.00
#
_symmetry.space_group_name_H-M   'P 1'
#
loop_
_entity.id
_entity.type
_entity.pdbx_description
1 polymer ?
#
loop_
_entity_poly.entity_id
_entity_poly.type
_entity_poly.pdbx_seq_one_letter_code
_entity_poly.pdbx_strand_id
1 'polypeptide(L)'
;MIVLEPIATSQLITVTQRLTDLDITPRANKLQITDEETNVSRVITLTGTTAYDYFDNITLTINPALKEGHTYKAILYYNTIDKYTWKGKIFCTAQITTSLGFDDVRDYSVNDGKYIENTTTNQFILND
;
A
#
# COMPACT_ATOMS: atom_id res chain seq x y z
N MET A 1 7.45 -1.48 -3.59
CA MET A 1 6.58 -0.48 -2.92
C MET A 1 5.33 -1.23 -2.49
N ILE A 2 4.83 -0.96 -1.29
CA ILE A 2 3.59 -1.52 -0.76
C ILE A 2 2.52 -0.43 -0.82
N VAL A 3 1.27 -0.81 -1.06
CA VAL A 3 0.13 0.12 -0.96
C VAL A 3 -0.82 -0.40 0.11
N LEU A 4 -1.27 0.50 0.98
CA LEU A 4 -2.20 0.20 2.06
C LEU A 4 -3.35 1.21 2.05
N GLU A 5 -4.48 0.79 2.59
CA GLU A 5 -5.65 1.64 2.77
C GLU A 5 -5.58 2.39 4.12
N PRO A 6 -6.23 3.56 4.25
CA PRO A 6 -6.28 4.36 5.48
C PRO A 6 -7.27 3.77 6.50
N ILE A 7 -7.19 2.46 6.75
CA ILE A 7 -8.05 1.74 7.70
C ILE A 7 -7.25 1.28 8.92
N ALA A 8 -7.92 1.24 10.07
CA ALA A 8 -7.33 0.79 11.33
C ALA A 8 -7.52 -0.73 11.58
N THR A 9 -8.19 -1.42 10.67
CA THR A 9 -8.40 -2.87 10.70
C THR A 9 -7.25 -3.62 10.04
N SER A 10 -7.28 -4.94 10.16
CA SER A 10 -6.25 -5.83 9.61
C SER A 10 -6.09 -5.67 8.10
N GLN A 11 -4.84 -5.59 7.63
CA GLN A 11 -4.43 -5.59 6.23
C GLN A 11 -3.30 -6.59 6.02
N LEU A 12 -3.14 -7.08 4.79
CA LEU A 12 -2.07 -8.02 4.42
C LEU A 12 -1.02 -7.31 3.55
N ILE A 13 0.25 -7.52 3.86
CA ILE A 13 1.36 -7.19 2.96
C ILE A 13 2.13 -8.45 2.59
N THR A 14 2.59 -8.47 1.34
CA THR A 14 3.49 -9.51 0.84
C THR A 14 4.88 -8.92 0.65
N VAL A 15 5.89 -9.60 1.18
CA VAL A 15 7.29 -9.19 1.06
C VAL A 15 8.13 -10.38 0.60
N THR A 16 9.09 -10.13 -0.28
CA THR A 16 10.06 -11.17 -0.66
C THR A 16 10.89 -11.53 0.55
N GLN A 17 11.08 -12.83 0.75
CA GLN A 17 11.90 -13.34 1.83
C GLN A 17 13.35 -12.83 1.68
N ARG A 18 13.98 -12.48 2.81
CA ARG A 18 15.37 -11.97 2.88
C ARG A 18 16.20 -12.70 3.93
N LEU A 19 15.66 -13.77 4.49
CA LEU A 19 16.32 -14.61 5.50
C LEU A 19 17.06 -15.77 4.85
N THR A 20 18.18 -16.15 5.48
CA THR A 20 18.90 -17.39 5.22
C THR A 20 18.48 -18.51 6.18
N ASP A 21 17.91 -18.16 7.32
CA ASP A 21 17.42 -19.07 8.36
C ASP A 21 15.89 -19.05 8.33
N LEU A 22 15.31 -20.14 7.86
CA LEU A 22 13.89 -20.27 7.50
C LEU A 22 13.07 -21.03 8.54
N ASP A 23 13.74 -21.56 9.55
CA ASP A 23 13.17 -22.48 10.54
C ASP A 23 12.50 -21.72 11.70
N ILE A 24 12.75 -20.41 11.82
CA ILE A 24 12.17 -19.55 12.87
C ILE A 24 10.82 -18.99 12.41
N THR A 25 9.77 -19.21 13.22
CA THR A 25 8.44 -18.61 13.01
C THR A 25 7.88 -18.02 14.32
N PRO A 26 7.23 -16.84 14.29
CA PRO A 26 7.04 -15.96 13.13
C PRO A 26 8.36 -15.33 12.68
N ARG A 27 8.54 -15.20 11.36
CA ARG A 27 9.78 -14.68 10.78
C ARG A 27 9.91 -13.17 10.98
N ALA A 28 8.81 -12.42 10.86
CA ALA A 28 8.81 -10.97 11.03
C ALA A 28 8.28 -10.56 12.40
N ASN A 29 8.94 -9.58 13.02
CA ASN A 29 8.69 -9.18 14.41
C ASN A 29 8.04 -7.79 14.53
N LYS A 30 8.62 -6.79 13.86
CA LYS A 30 8.15 -5.41 13.90
C LYS A 30 8.32 -4.73 12.56
N LEU A 31 7.40 -3.82 12.26
CA LEU A 31 7.49 -2.88 11.16
C LEU A 31 7.67 -1.47 11.74
N GLN A 32 8.77 -0.82 11.42
CA GLN A 32 8.94 0.60 11.70
C GLN A 32 8.58 1.39 10.45
N ILE A 33 7.72 2.39 10.62
CA ILE A 33 7.36 3.33 9.57
C ILE A 33 7.74 4.75 9.98
N THR A 34 8.09 5.58 9.01
CA THR A 34 8.34 7.01 9.19
C THR A 34 7.59 7.75 8.10
N ASP A 35 6.65 8.59 8.50
CA ASP A 35 5.89 9.49 7.62
C ASP A 35 6.86 10.47 6.95
N GLU A 36 6.91 10.50 5.61
CA GLU A 36 7.89 11.33 4.88
C GLU A 36 7.54 12.82 4.94
N GLU A 37 6.27 13.16 5.17
CA GLU A 37 5.76 14.52 5.20
C GLU A 37 5.95 15.18 6.57
N THR A 38 5.80 14.41 7.65
CA THR A 38 5.88 14.91 9.04
C THR A 38 7.13 14.46 9.79
N ASN A 39 7.88 13.50 9.23
CA ASN A 39 9.06 12.88 9.83
C ASN A 39 8.79 12.18 11.18
N VAL A 40 7.53 11.88 11.50
CA VAL A 40 7.14 11.16 12.72
C VAL A 40 7.24 9.66 12.46
N SER A 41 7.89 8.94 13.37
CA SER A 41 8.06 7.48 13.29
C SER A 41 7.09 6.75 14.20
N ARG A 42 6.65 5.56 13.76
CA ARG A 42 5.84 4.62 14.54
C ARG A 42 6.41 3.22 14.41
N VAL A 43 6.29 2.44 15.49
CA VAL A 43 6.64 1.02 15.50
C VAL A 43 5.37 0.21 15.64
N ILE A 44 5.17 -0.72 14.71
CA ILE A 44 4.04 -1.64 14.68
C ILE A 44 4.56 -3.03 15.03
N THR A 45 4.08 -3.59 16.13
CA THR A 45 4.33 -4.98 16.51
C THR A 45 3.52 -5.88 15.57
N LEU A 46 4.18 -6.87 14.98
CA LEU A 46 3.54 -7.83 14.09
C LEU A 46 3.08 -9.03 14.92
N THR A 47 1.83 -9.44 14.74
CA THR A 47 1.23 -10.57 15.47
C THR A 47 1.52 -11.91 14.81
N GLY A 48 1.93 -11.93 13.54
CA GLY A 48 2.29 -13.16 12.85
C GLY A 48 2.79 -12.97 11.42
N THR A 49 3.38 -14.03 10.89
CA THR A 49 3.84 -14.12 9.50
C THR A 49 3.44 -15.49 8.98
N THR A 50 2.80 -15.53 7.81
CA THR A 50 2.61 -16.77 7.06
C THR A 50 3.79 -16.91 6.11
N ALA A 51 4.65 -17.89 6.39
CA ALA A 51 5.85 -18.16 5.63
C ALA A 51 5.55 -18.99 4.38
N TYR A 52 6.16 -18.61 3.25
CA TYR A 52 6.22 -19.41 2.02
C TYR A 52 7.68 -19.54 1.56
N ASP A 53 7.91 -20.26 0.47
CA ASP A 53 9.26 -20.56 -0.04
C ASP A 53 10.00 -19.32 -0.58
N TYR A 54 9.27 -18.34 -1.10
CA TYR A 54 9.86 -17.17 -1.80
C TYR A 54 9.36 -15.82 -1.25
N PHE A 55 8.28 -15.83 -0.49
CA PHE A 55 7.67 -14.63 0.06
C PHE A 55 7.05 -14.93 1.40
N ASP A 56 6.84 -13.89 2.19
CA ASP A 56 6.10 -13.97 3.42
C ASP A 56 4.89 -13.04 3.34
N ASN A 57 3.77 -13.52 3.85
CA ASN A 57 2.59 -12.71 4.08
C ASN A 57 2.58 -12.25 5.54
N ILE A 58 2.41 -10.96 5.73
CA ILE A 58 2.40 -10.33 7.05
C ILE A 58 1.06 -9.65 7.22
N THR A 59 0.37 -10.05 8.29
CA THR A 59 -0.87 -9.41 8.72
C THR A 59 -0.52 -8.28 9.68
N LEU A 60 -1.04 -7.08 9.41
CA LEU A 60 -0.79 -5.88 10.19
C LEU A 60 -2.10 -5.20 10.57
N THR A 61 -2.14 -4.65 11.77
CA THR A 61 -3.18 -3.74 12.23
C THR A 61 -2.49 -2.45 12.67
N ILE A 62 -2.74 -1.34 11.98
CA ILE A 62 -2.11 -0.05 12.27
C ILE A 62 -3.16 0.89 12.85
N ASN A 63 -3.05 1.18 14.14
CA ASN A 63 -3.94 2.09 14.86
C ASN A 63 -3.10 3.15 15.62
N PRO A 64 -3.31 4.47 15.39
CA PRO A 64 -4.22 5.07 14.42
C PRO A 64 -3.84 4.74 12.97
N ALA A 65 -4.84 4.69 12.09
CA ALA A 65 -4.66 4.43 10.67
C ALA A 65 -3.61 5.36 10.04
N LEU A 66 -3.05 4.92 8.91
CA LEU A 66 -2.21 5.77 8.08
C LEU A 66 -3.03 6.89 7.44
N LYS A 67 -2.37 8.00 7.11
CA LYS A 67 -3.04 9.16 6.55
C LYS A 67 -3.09 9.05 5.02
N GLU A 68 -4.28 9.21 4.46
CA GLU A 68 -4.50 9.20 3.01
C GLU A 68 -3.53 10.16 2.28
N GLY A 69 -2.96 9.69 1.17
CA GLY A 69 -2.06 10.45 0.31
C GLY A 69 -0.63 10.60 0.84
N HIS A 70 -0.31 10.08 2.03
CA HIS A 70 1.03 10.12 2.58
C HIS A 70 1.89 8.94 2.10
N THR A 71 3.20 9.16 2.03
CA THR A 71 4.19 8.11 1.82
C THR A 71 5.01 7.88 3.08
N TYR A 72 5.24 6.61 3.40
CA TYR A 72 5.99 6.20 4.58
C TYR A 72 7.24 5.43 4.18
N LYS A 73 8.40 5.81 4.71
CA LYS A 73 9.58 4.93 4.73
C LYS A 73 9.27 3.77 5.66
N ALA A 74 9.58 2.55 5.23
CA ALA A 74 9.25 1.36 5.99
C ALA A 74 10.49 0.46 6.15
N ILE A 75 10.71 -0.02 7.37
CA ILE A 75 11.78 -0.94 7.74
C ILE A 75 11.16 -2.11 8.47
N LEU A 76 11.35 -3.30 7.93
CA LEU A 76 10.80 -4.54 8.47
C LEU A 76 11.92 -5.39 9.07
N TYR A 77 11.68 -5.84 10.28
CA TYR A 77 12.63 -6.57 11.11
C TYR A 77 12.24 -8.03 11.20
N TYR A 78 13.23 -8.89 10.99
CA TYR A 78 13.06 -10.34 10.90
C TYR A 78 14.02 -11.05 11.85
N ASN A 79 13.57 -12.16 12.42
CA ASN A 79 14.23 -13.02 13.42
C ASN A 79 14.61 -12.31 14.73
N THR A 80 15.30 -11.17 14.67
CA THR A 80 15.60 -10.32 15.83
C THR A 80 14.98 -8.94 15.68
N ILE A 81 14.82 -8.23 16.80
CA ILE A 81 14.28 -6.87 16.81
C ILE A 81 15.25 -5.82 16.24
N ASP A 82 16.53 -6.15 16.08
CA ASP A 82 17.57 -5.21 15.67
C ASP A 82 18.12 -5.48 14.26
N LYS A 83 17.79 -6.64 13.67
CA LYS A 83 18.19 -6.99 12.30
C LYS A 83 17.04 -6.73 11.33
N TYR A 84 17.10 -5.60 10.63
CA TYR A 84 16.20 -5.37 9.51
C TYR A 84 16.65 -6.17 8.29
N THR A 85 15.68 -6.67 7.53
CA THR A 85 15.96 -7.46 6.30
C THR A 85 15.23 -6.91 5.09
N TRP A 86 14.20 -6.08 5.31
CA TRP A 86 13.52 -5.37 4.23
C TRP A 86 13.41 -3.88 4.53
N LYS A 87 13.63 -3.08 3.49
CA LYS A 87 13.47 -1.63 3.45
C LYS A 87 12.67 -1.27 2.21
N GLY A 88 11.71 -0.39 2.36
CA GLY A 88 10.89 0.04 1.25
C GLY A 88 10.05 1.26 1.59
N LYS A 89 9.01 1.45 0.78
CA LYS A 89 8.02 2.51 0.95
C LYS A 89 6.62 1.91 0.99
N ILE A 90 5.78 2.53 1.79
CA ILE A 90 4.33 2.31 1.85
C ILE A 90 3.66 3.60 1.36
N PHE A 91 2.80 3.48 0.36
CA PHE A 91 1.90 4.55 -0.04
C PHE A 91 0.52 4.28 0.56
N CYS A 92 -0.08 5.26 1.23
CA CYS A 92 -1.41 5.11 1.82
C CYS A 92 -2.46 5.72 0.90
N THR A 93 -3.34 4.88 0.34
CA THR A 93 -4.47 5.36 -0.46
C THR A 93 -5.74 4.51 -0.33
N ALA A 94 -6.89 5.18 -0.33
CA ALA A 94 -8.23 4.60 -0.46
C ALA A 94 -8.69 4.53 -1.93
N GLN A 95 -7.85 4.98 -2.86
CA GLN A 95 -8.01 4.66 -4.27
C GLN A 95 -7.78 3.16 -4.42
N ILE A 96 -8.73 2.47 -5.06
CA ILE A 96 -8.81 1.02 -4.98
C ILE A 96 -7.48 0.38 -5.37
N THR A 97 -6.88 -0.27 -4.39
CA THR A 97 -5.74 -1.14 -4.57
C THR A 97 -6.29 -2.54 -4.50
N THR A 98 -6.27 -3.24 -5.63
CA THR A 98 -6.99 -4.47 -5.99
C THR A 98 -6.64 -5.70 -5.12
N SER A 99 -6.71 -5.62 -3.80
CA SER A 99 -6.58 -6.78 -2.91
C SER A 99 -7.80 -7.73 -3.00
N LEU A 100 -8.89 -7.30 -3.64
CA LEU A 100 -10.13 -8.07 -3.83
C LEU A 100 -10.46 -8.44 -5.29
N GLY A 101 -9.49 -8.37 -6.21
CA GLY A 101 -9.71 -8.73 -7.61
C GLY A 101 -10.31 -7.57 -8.44
N PHE A 102 -10.27 -7.75 -9.75
CA PHE A 102 -10.63 -6.76 -10.77
C PHE A 102 -12.13 -6.35 -10.77
N ASP A 103 -12.94 -6.82 -9.82
CA ASP A 103 -14.37 -6.53 -9.74
C ASP A 103 -14.68 -5.19 -9.05
N ASP A 104 -13.69 -4.57 -8.40
CA ASP A 104 -13.80 -3.21 -7.87
C ASP A 104 -12.86 -2.29 -8.68
N VAL A 105 -13.02 -2.25 -10.00
CA VAL A 105 -12.61 -1.07 -10.76
C VAL A 105 -13.78 -0.10 -10.61
N ARG A 106 -13.72 0.81 -9.62
CA ARG A 106 -14.58 2.02 -9.66
C ARG A 106 -14.48 2.55 -11.08
N ASP A 107 -15.60 2.55 -11.81
CA ASP A 107 -15.71 2.89 -13.22
C ASP A 107 -14.87 4.14 -13.57
N TYR A 108 -13.62 3.95 -13.94
CA TYR A 108 -12.82 5.00 -14.56
C TYR A 108 -13.14 4.99 -16.04
N SER A 109 -14.40 5.26 -16.38
CA SER A 109 -14.80 5.52 -17.75
C SER A 109 -14.77 7.03 -17.97
N VAL A 110 -13.76 7.50 -18.71
CA VAL A 110 -13.82 8.86 -19.30
C VAL A 110 -14.92 8.96 -20.36
N ASN A 111 -15.51 7.83 -20.76
CA ASN A 111 -16.73 7.67 -21.53
C ASN A 111 -17.23 6.23 -21.33
N ASP A 112 -18.41 6.07 -20.73
CA ASP A 112 -19.04 4.78 -20.46
C ASP A 112 -19.57 4.12 -21.74
N GLY A 113 -18.65 3.58 -22.56
CA GLY A 113 -18.96 2.79 -23.76
C GLY A 113 -19.72 3.52 -24.87
N LYS A 114 -19.99 4.82 -24.72
CA LYS A 114 -20.65 5.65 -25.73
C LYS A 114 -19.69 6.71 -26.24
N TYR A 115 -19.51 6.72 -27.56
CA TYR A 115 -19.01 7.90 -28.26
C TYR A 115 -20.03 9.03 -28.07
N ILE A 116 -19.67 10.04 -27.28
CA ILE A 116 -20.39 11.31 -27.26
C ILE A 116 -19.70 12.20 -28.30
N GLU A 117 -20.35 12.39 -29.44
CA GLU A 117 -19.91 13.35 -30.45
C GLU A 117 -20.01 14.75 -29.86
N ASN A 118 -18.87 15.38 -29.56
CA ASN A 118 -18.85 16.81 -29.29
C ASN A 118 -18.89 17.53 -30.64
N THR A 119 -20.09 17.84 -31.12
CA THR A 119 -20.28 18.83 -32.19
C THR A 119 -19.97 20.20 -31.62
N THR A 120 -18.79 20.73 -31.90
CA THR A 120 -18.52 22.15 -31.68
C THR A 120 -19.24 22.95 -32.76
N THR A 121 -20.12 23.87 -32.37
CA THR A 121 -20.53 24.94 -33.28
C THR A 121 -19.37 25.93 -33.30
N ASN A 122 -18.63 25.98 -34.42
CA ASN A 122 -17.68 27.04 -34.69
C ASN A 122 -18.45 28.37 -34.80
N GLN A 123 -18.74 29.00 -33.66
CA GLN A 123 -19.10 30.40 -33.64
C GLN A 123 -17.82 31.19 -33.86
N PHE A 124 -17.48 31.41 -35.13
CA PHE A 124 -16.57 32.50 -35.46
C PHE A 124 -17.15 33.78 -34.89
N ILE A 125 -16.38 34.48 -34.04
CA ILE A 125 -16.69 35.85 -33.67
C ILE A 125 -16.54 36.68 -34.95
N LEU A 126 -17.65 37.04 -35.56
CA LEU A 126 -17.68 38.17 -36.49
C LEU A 126 -17.62 39.42 -35.61
N ASN A 127 -16.45 40.05 -35.54
CA ASN A 127 -16.38 41.44 -35.09
C ASN A 127 -16.93 42.31 -36.23
N ASP A 128 -17.99 43.04 -35.90
CA ASP A 128 -18.72 44.11 -36.62
C ASP A 128 -18.31 44.46 -38.07
#